data_AF-A0A535XH62-F1
#
_entry.id   AF-A0A535XH62-F1
#
_cell.length_a   1.000
_cell.length_b   1.000
_cell.length_c   1.000
_cell.angle_alpha   90.00
_cell.angle_beta   90.00
_cell.angle_gamma   90.00
#
_symmetry.space_group_name_H-M   'P 1'
#
loop_
_entity.id
_entity.type
_entity.pdbx_description
1 polymer ?
#
loop_
_entity_poly.entity_id
_entity_poly.type
_entity_poly.pdbx_seq_one_letter_code
_entity_poly.pdbx_strand_id
1 'polypeptide(L)'
;MYLSASRDGGKTWQVLPGQHAVSDEATTNQYGEGWTGSSGTDWIDEEVDLTPFAGSEILLRFEYVTDQSYNGQGFALRDVRIPQIGLDEPGAVEGAWTPDGWLRVDAPIPEHWNLRVVRWTPQGVRVDPVAVDVDGTASFKLDESASRSMLVVAPTAPRTLLPASYSVTLSPAADKQDSPVE
;
A
#
# COMPACT_ATOMS: atom_id res chain seq x y z
N MET A 1 16.55 2.54 3.34
CA MET A 1 15.90 3.39 4.36
C MET A 1 16.93 3.71 5.42
N TYR A 2 17.02 4.96 5.90
CA TYR A 2 18.01 5.39 6.89
C TYR A 2 17.36 6.16 8.04
N LEU A 3 17.91 6.02 9.25
CA LEU A 3 17.64 6.92 10.36
C LEU A 3 18.90 7.75 10.59
N SER A 4 18.74 9.06 10.69
CA SER A 4 19.86 9.98 10.88
C SER A 4 19.57 10.96 12.00
N ALA A 5 20.65 11.39 12.69
CA ALA A 5 20.59 12.44 13.69
C ALA A 5 21.40 13.67 13.28
N SER A 6 20.94 14.85 13.71
CA SER A 6 21.66 16.11 13.56
C SER A 6 21.70 16.88 14.87
N ARG A 7 22.86 17.46 15.19
CA ARG A 7 23.08 18.33 16.37
C ARG A 7 23.16 19.82 16.03
N ASP A 8 23.15 20.17 14.75
CA ASP A 8 23.46 21.53 14.28
C ASP A 8 22.30 22.16 13.51
N GLY A 9 21.08 21.74 13.84
CA GLY A 9 19.85 22.23 13.21
C GLY A 9 19.67 21.71 11.79
N GLY A 10 20.20 20.52 11.48
CA GLY A 10 20.03 19.86 10.19
C GLY A 10 21.05 20.24 9.13
N LYS A 11 22.16 20.89 9.49
CA LYS A 11 23.25 21.23 8.54
C LYS A 11 24.09 20.01 8.21
N THR A 12 24.35 19.16 9.21
CA THR A 12 25.02 17.87 9.04
C THR A 12 24.16 16.76 9.65
N TRP A 13 24.23 15.58 9.04
CA TRP A 13 23.46 14.39 9.43
C TRP A 13 24.40 13.20 9.55
N GLN A 14 24.27 12.47 10.66
CA GLN A 14 24.95 11.21 10.88
C GLN A 14 23.92 10.08 10.80
N VAL A 15 24.15 9.11 9.91
CA VAL A 15 23.36 7.87 9.86
C VAL A 15 23.60 7.08 11.14
N LEU A 16 22.50 6.61 11.74
CA LEU A 16 22.51 5.80 12.95
C LEU A 16 22.34 4.32 12.58
N PRO A 17 23.19 3.43 13.11
CA PRO A 17 23.02 2.00 12.92
C PRO A 17 21.80 1.52 13.70
N GLY A 18 20.96 0.73 13.03
CA GLY A 18 19.88 -0.03 13.66
C GLY A 18 20.28 -1.47 13.90
N GLN A 19 19.61 -2.13 14.84
CA GLN A 19 19.73 -3.55 15.10
C GLN A 19 19.65 -4.43 13.83
N HIS A 20 18.79 -4.10 12.87
CA HIS A 20 18.66 -4.82 11.60
C HIS A 20 19.10 -4.00 10.38
N ALA A 21 19.72 -2.85 10.59
CA ALA A 21 20.35 -2.11 9.49
C ALA A 21 21.62 -2.85 9.04
N VAL A 22 21.89 -2.81 7.74
CA VAL A 22 23.09 -3.46 7.18
C VAL A 22 23.87 -2.48 6.34
N SER A 23 25.18 -2.63 6.34
CA SER A 23 26.05 -2.06 5.32
C SER A 23 26.11 -3.04 4.15
N ASP A 24 25.68 -2.60 2.97
CA ASP A 24 25.88 -3.34 1.73
C ASP A 24 27.15 -2.83 1.05
N GLU A 25 28.25 -3.53 1.28
CA GLU A 25 29.52 -3.24 0.61
C GLU A 25 29.49 -3.56 -0.89
N ALA A 26 28.51 -4.36 -1.37
CA ALA A 26 28.48 -4.83 -2.75
C ALA A 26 27.93 -3.79 -3.73
N THR A 27 26.99 -2.94 -3.29
CA THR A 27 26.35 -1.96 -4.17
C THR A 27 27.02 -0.58 -4.18
N THR A 28 27.96 -0.32 -3.25
CA THR A 28 28.72 0.95 -3.05
C THR A 28 27.90 2.26 -3.07
N ASN A 29 26.58 2.16 -3.11
CA ASN A 29 25.63 3.26 -3.25
C ASN A 29 24.90 3.57 -1.95
N GLN A 30 25.44 3.13 -0.81
CA GLN A 30 24.88 3.40 0.51
C GLN A 30 25.63 4.55 1.19
N TYR A 31 24.88 5.41 1.89
CA TYR A 31 25.43 6.54 2.65
C TYR A 31 25.77 6.18 4.10
N GLY A 32 25.53 4.92 4.49
CA GLY A 32 25.68 4.38 5.83
C GLY A 32 24.91 3.07 5.96
N GLU A 33 24.82 2.52 7.17
CA GLU A 33 23.98 1.35 7.43
C GLU A 33 22.51 1.71 7.30
N GLY A 34 21.78 0.94 6.50
CA GLY A 34 20.37 1.18 6.24
C GLY A 34 19.56 -0.10 6.21
N TRP A 35 18.25 0.05 6.37
CA TRP A 35 17.32 -1.06 6.15
C TRP A 35 17.04 -1.23 4.67
N THR A 36 17.20 -2.46 4.21
CA THR A 36 16.94 -2.93 2.84
C THR A 36 16.32 -4.33 2.88
N GLY A 37 15.91 -4.86 1.73
CA GLY A 37 15.26 -6.16 1.63
C GLY A 37 13.76 -6.11 1.94
N SER A 38 13.23 -7.21 2.49
CA SER A 38 11.80 -7.39 2.76
C SER A 38 11.61 -8.08 4.11
N SER A 39 10.66 -7.60 4.91
CA SER A 39 10.17 -8.29 6.11
C SER A 39 9.05 -9.30 5.80
N GLY A 40 8.69 -9.47 4.53
CA GLY A 40 7.55 -10.30 4.12
C GLY A 40 6.23 -9.69 4.58
N THR A 41 5.45 -10.45 5.35
CA THR A 41 4.17 -10.01 5.92
C THR A 41 4.29 -9.52 7.36
N ASP A 42 5.48 -9.63 7.95
CA ASP A 42 5.67 -9.43 9.38
C ASP A 42 6.25 -8.05 9.68
N TRP A 43 5.91 -7.54 10.87
CA TRP A 43 6.58 -6.39 11.46
C TRP A 43 7.83 -6.86 12.19
N ILE A 44 8.95 -6.16 11.97
CA ILE A 44 10.22 -6.42 12.65
C ILE A 44 10.40 -5.32 13.70
N ASP A 45 10.60 -5.72 14.96
CA ASP A 45 10.95 -4.79 16.02
C ASP A 45 12.37 -4.23 15.78
N GLU A 46 12.53 -2.92 15.95
CA GLU A 46 13.78 -2.23 15.66
C GLU A 46 14.18 -1.33 16.82
N GLU A 47 15.46 -1.35 17.16
CA GLU A 47 16.05 -0.50 18.20
C GLU A 47 17.29 0.22 17.68
N VAL A 48 17.42 1.49 18.03
CA VAL A 48 18.57 2.34 17.66
C VAL A 48 19.08 3.03 18.93
N ASP A 49 20.37 2.89 19.21
CA ASP A 49 20.99 3.50 20.39
C ASP A 49 21.18 5.02 20.21
N LEU A 50 20.46 5.81 21.01
CA LEU A 50 20.60 7.26 21.08
C LEU A 50 21.49 7.75 22.22
N THR A 51 22.10 6.84 23.01
CA THR A 51 22.99 7.16 24.12
C THR A 51 24.08 8.18 23.76
N PRO A 52 24.73 8.11 22.56
CA PRO A 52 25.74 9.11 22.19
C PRO A 52 25.23 10.55 22.19
N PHE A 53 23.91 10.76 22.05
CA PHE A 53 23.24 12.06 21.98
C PHE A 53 22.61 12.52 23.30
N ALA A 54 22.79 11.76 24.38
CA ALA A 54 22.25 12.10 25.69
C ALA A 54 22.66 13.52 26.13
N GLY A 55 21.69 14.28 26.64
CA GLY A 55 21.90 15.67 27.09
C GLY A 55 22.02 16.70 25.97
N SER A 56 21.86 16.31 24.70
CA SER A 56 21.81 17.23 23.55
C SER A 56 20.41 17.29 22.96
N GLU A 57 20.03 18.45 22.44
CA GLU A 57 18.90 18.55 21.53
C GLU A 57 19.34 18.09 20.14
N ILE A 58 18.56 17.21 19.51
CA ILE A 58 18.85 16.67 18.19
C ILE A 58 17.62 16.68 17.30
N LEU A 59 17.83 16.74 16.00
CA LEU A 59 16.84 16.36 15.02
C LEU A 59 17.04 14.89 14.64
N LEU A 60 15.95 14.14 14.56
CA LEU A 60 15.93 12.80 13.98
C LEU A 60 15.20 12.83 12.64
N ARG A 61 15.68 12.06 11.67
CA ARG A 61 15.07 11.97 10.34
C ARG A 61 15.06 10.55 9.82
N PHE A 62 13.88 10.12 9.40
CA PHE A 62 13.65 8.93 8.59
C PHE A 62 13.77 9.30 7.11
N GLU A 63 14.73 8.72 6.39
CA GLU A 63 15.01 9.01 4.99
C GLU A 63 14.89 7.75 4.10
N TYR A 64 13.90 7.77 3.21
CA TYR A 64 13.69 6.74 2.20
C TYR A 64 14.29 7.19 0.86
N VAL A 65 15.40 6.56 0.48
CA VAL A 65 16.10 6.84 -0.78
C VAL A 65 15.96 5.65 -1.71
N THR A 66 15.54 5.91 -2.95
CA THR A 66 15.44 4.92 -4.03
C THR A 66 16.34 5.31 -5.18
N ASP A 67 16.83 4.31 -5.93
CA ASP A 67 17.50 4.53 -7.21
C ASP A 67 16.49 4.47 -8.37
N GLN A 68 17.01 4.44 -9.61
CA GLN A 68 16.18 4.31 -10.81
C GLN A 68 15.95 2.84 -11.23
N SER A 69 16.49 1.87 -10.50
CA SER A 69 16.58 0.47 -10.94
C SER A 69 15.38 -0.36 -10.51
N TYR A 70 14.93 -0.20 -9.26
CA TYR A 70 13.86 -1.02 -8.70
C TYR A 70 12.93 -0.21 -7.78
N ASN A 71 11.63 -0.41 -7.95
CA ASN A 71 10.58 0.19 -7.13
C ASN A 71 9.76 -0.91 -6.45
N GLY A 72 10.00 -1.12 -5.16
CA GLY A 72 9.25 -2.06 -4.32
C GLY A 72 8.01 -1.44 -3.65
N GLN A 73 7.43 -2.12 -2.67
CA GLN A 73 6.26 -1.64 -1.92
C GLN A 73 6.56 -0.43 -1.01
N GLY A 74 7.83 -0.14 -0.75
CA GLY A 74 8.25 0.97 0.10
C GLY A 74 8.67 0.52 1.49
N PHE A 75 8.56 1.42 2.46
CA PHE A 75 8.89 1.20 3.86
C PHE A 75 7.74 1.72 4.73
N ALA A 76 7.37 0.97 5.76
CA ALA A 76 6.38 1.36 6.74
C ALA A 76 6.97 1.22 8.15
N LEU A 77 6.58 2.11 9.05
CA LEU A 77 6.98 2.10 10.45
C LEU A 77 5.77 2.49 11.31
N ARG A 78 5.77 2.00 12.54
CA ARG A 78 4.77 2.30 13.58
C ARG A 78 5.40 2.15 14.96
N ASP A 79 4.66 2.50 16.01
CA ASP A 79 5.06 2.33 17.40
C ASP A 79 6.43 2.96 17.76
N VAL A 80 6.69 4.15 17.23
CA VAL A 80 7.95 4.89 17.45
C VAL A 80 7.97 5.43 18.87
N ARG A 81 8.94 4.96 19.66
CA ARG A 81 9.05 5.30 21.08
C ARG A 81 10.44 5.82 21.42
N ILE A 82 10.49 6.90 22.20
CA ILE A 82 11.70 7.38 22.89
C ILE A 82 11.32 7.62 24.36
N PRO A 83 11.39 6.57 25.21
CA PRO A 83 10.89 6.64 26.59
C PRO A 83 11.54 7.74 27.43
N GLN A 84 12.81 8.05 27.18
CA GLN A 84 13.58 9.05 27.93
C GLN A 84 13.01 10.48 27.80
N ILE A 85 12.24 10.75 26.74
CA ILE A 85 11.54 12.02 26.53
C ILE A 85 10.01 11.86 26.57
N GLY A 86 9.51 10.66 26.91
CA GLY A 86 8.08 10.34 26.93
C GLY A 86 7.42 10.31 25.55
N LEU A 87 8.19 10.16 24.47
CA LEU A 87 7.63 10.01 23.13
C LEU A 87 7.08 8.59 22.97
N ASP A 88 5.80 8.49 22.62
CA ASP A 88 5.12 7.24 22.27
C ASP A 88 4.13 7.54 21.13
N GLU A 89 4.52 7.19 19.91
CA GLU A 89 3.77 7.45 18.68
C GLU A 89 3.33 6.11 18.06
N PRO A 90 2.04 5.73 18.19
CA PRO A 90 1.55 4.43 17.73
C PRO A 90 1.47 4.32 16.20
N GLY A 91 1.62 5.44 15.48
CA GLY A 91 1.53 5.50 14.03
C GLY A 91 0.21 6.10 13.55
N ALA A 92 0.25 6.63 12.33
CA ALA A 92 -0.88 7.20 11.60
C ALA A 92 -1.71 8.30 12.31
N VAL A 93 -1.27 8.85 13.45
CA VAL A 93 -1.94 9.98 14.13
C VAL A 93 -1.21 11.30 13.86
N GLU A 94 -1.90 12.44 13.83
CA GLU A 94 -1.21 13.73 13.72
C GLU A 94 -0.38 14.01 14.99
N GLY A 95 0.83 14.56 14.84
CA GLY A 95 1.66 14.94 15.99
C GLY A 95 3.14 14.68 15.77
N ALA A 96 3.79 14.19 16.85
CA ALA A 96 5.18 13.79 17.10
C ALA A 96 6.33 14.19 16.15
N TRP A 97 6.13 14.11 14.83
CA TRP A 97 7.12 14.43 13.81
C TRP A 97 6.45 14.89 12.51
N THR A 98 7.19 15.68 11.73
CA THR A 98 6.71 16.21 10.45
C THR A 98 6.86 15.16 9.34
N PRO A 99 5.75 14.72 8.69
CA PRO A 99 5.84 13.81 7.56
C PRO A 99 6.19 14.58 6.29
N ASP A 100 7.47 14.63 5.94
CA ASP A 100 7.94 15.18 4.66
C ASP A 100 8.15 14.04 3.65
N GLY A 101 7.24 13.89 2.69
CA GLY A 101 7.19 12.76 1.76
C GLY A 101 6.60 11.46 2.33
N TRP A 102 6.38 11.40 3.65
CA TRP A 102 5.71 10.28 4.32
C TRP A 102 4.17 10.46 4.31
N LEU A 103 3.45 9.34 4.27
CA LEU A 103 2.00 9.31 4.43
C LEU A 103 1.64 8.61 5.74
N ARG A 104 0.70 9.19 6.48
CA ARG A 104 0.05 8.54 7.62
C ARG A 104 -1.04 7.62 7.06
N VAL A 105 -0.95 6.32 7.37
CA VAL A 105 -1.85 5.29 6.83
C VAL A 105 -2.41 4.45 7.98
N ASP A 106 -3.69 4.63 8.26
CA ASP A 106 -4.47 3.90 9.28
C ASP A 106 -5.55 2.99 8.67
N ALA A 107 -5.77 3.11 7.36
CA ALA A 107 -6.74 2.31 6.61
C ALA A 107 -6.11 1.75 5.33
N PRO A 108 -6.61 0.58 4.85
CA PRO A 108 -6.27 0.10 3.51
C PRO A 108 -6.57 1.17 2.45
N ILE A 109 -5.72 1.26 1.42
CA ILE A 109 -6.01 2.12 0.27
C ILE A 109 -7.26 1.58 -0.44
N PRO A 110 -8.30 2.41 -0.66
CA PRO A 110 -9.49 1.98 -1.36
C PRO A 110 -9.17 1.47 -2.77
N GLU A 111 -9.69 0.29 -3.09
CA GLU A 111 -9.68 -0.26 -4.45
C GLU A 111 -11.03 -0.01 -5.12
N HIS A 112 -11.00 0.66 -6.27
CA HIS A 112 -12.17 0.95 -7.08
C HIS A 112 -12.26 0.00 -8.26
N TRP A 113 -13.43 -0.63 -8.44
CA TRP A 113 -13.68 -1.58 -9.51
C TRP A 113 -14.39 -0.94 -10.69
N ASN A 114 -13.72 -0.88 -11.84
CA ASN A 114 -14.34 -0.45 -13.08
C ASN A 114 -14.71 -1.66 -13.93
N LEU A 115 -16.00 -1.98 -13.96
CA LEU A 115 -16.51 -3.10 -14.75
C LEU A 115 -17.17 -2.62 -16.04
N ARG A 116 -16.87 -3.32 -17.14
CA ARG A 116 -17.50 -3.12 -18.45
C ARG A 116 -17.91 -4.46 -19.04
N VAL A 117 -19.07 -4.50 -19.69
CA VAL A 117 -19.51 -5.66 -20.47
C VAL A 117 -19.54 -5.27 -21.93
N VAL A 118 -18.77 -5.99 -22.74
CA VAL A 118 -18.77 -5.87 -24.19
C VAL A 118 -19.70 -6.94 -24.76
N ARG A 119 -20.69 -6.52 -25.54
CA ARG A 119 -21.70 -7.40 -26.16
C ARG A 119 -21.64 -7.30 -27.66
N TRP A 120 -21.65 -8.44 -28.35
CA TRP A 120 -21.78 -8.54 -29.80
C TRP A 120 -23.21 -8.94 -30.14
N THR A 121 -24.00 -8.00 -30.62
CA THR A 121 -25.40 -8.19 -31.01
C THR A 121 -25.54 -8.10 -32.53
N PRO A 122 -26.66 -8.56 -33.13
CA PRO A 122 -26.94 -8.32 -34.55
C PRO A 122 -26.91 -6.83 -34.96
N GLN A 123 -27.14 -5.92 -34.02
CA GLN A 123 -27.13 -4.46 -34.22
C GLN A 123 -25.72 -3.86 -34.05
N GLY A 124 -24.70 -4.68 -33.77
CA GLY A 124 -23.30 -4.28 -33.60
C GLY A 124 -22.78 -4.49 -32.18
N VAL A 125 -21.60 -3.91 -31.93
CA VAL A 125 -20.91 -4.00 -30.63
C VAL A 125 -21.40 -2.91 -29.69
N ARG A 126 -21.67 -3.29 -28.43
CA ARG A 126 -22.02 -2.39 -27.33
C ARG A 126 -21.09 -2.60 -26.15
N VAL A 127 -20.81 -1.51 -25.42
CA VAL A 127 -19.97 -1.52 -24.23
C VAL A 127 -20.75 -0.81 -23.13
N ASP A 128 -21.14 -1.57 -22.11
CA ASP A 128 -21.99 -1.07 -21.04
C ASP A 128 -21.25 -1.06 -19.70
N PRO A 129 -21.41 -0.01 -18.89
CA PRO A 129 -20.94 -0.03 -17.51
C PRO A 129 -21.74 -1.02 -16.67
N VAL A 130 -21.06 -1.69 -15.74
CA VAL A 130 -21.71 -2.47 -14.67
C VAL A 130 -21.52 -1.70 -13.37
N ALA A 131 -22.62 -1.47 -12.66
CA ALA A 131 -22.57 -0.88 -11.33
C ALA A 131 -21.95 -1.86 -10.34
N VAL A 132 -21.08 -1.35 -9.48
CA VAL A 132 -20.44 -2.11 -8.40
C VAL A 132 -20.90 -1.52 -7.08
N ASP A 133 -21.32 -2.37 -6.17
CA ASP A 133 -21.75 -2.01 -4.84
C ASP A 133 -20.56 -1.59 -3.96
N VAL A 134 -20.86 -0.95 -2.83
CA VAL A 134 -19.84 -0.42 -1.91
C VAL A 134 -18.94 -1.51 -1.32
N ASP A 135 -19.41 -2.75 -1.29
CA ASP A 135 -18.67 -3.93 -0.84
C ASP A 135 -17.81 -4.57 -1.95
N GLY A 136 -17.77 -3.97 -3.14
CA GLY A 136 -17.01 -4.47 -4.29
C GLY A 136 -17.72 -5.55 -5.10
N THR A 137 -18.98 -5.88 -4.79
CA THR A 137 -19.76 -6.89 -5.52
C THR A 137 -20.54 -6.29 -6.68
N ALA A 138 -20.81 -7.09 -7.71
CA ALA A 138 -21.64 -6.70 -8.83
C ALA A 138 -22.41 -7.91 -9.38
N SER A 139 -23.67 -7.70 -9.74
CA SER A 139 -24.51 -8.71 -10.39
C SER A 139 -25.29 -8.09 -11.53
N PHE A 140 -25.28 -8.75 -12.69
CA PHE A 140 -26.02 -8.30 -13.88
C PHE A 140 -26.43 -9.51 -14.73
N LYS A 141 -27.46 -9.32 -15.55
CA LYS A 141 -27.91 -10.36 -16.50
C LYS A 141 -27.17 -10.22 -17.82
N LEU A 142 -26.80 -11.35 -18.43
CA LEU A 142 -26.31 -11.35 -19.80
C LEU A 142 -27.47 -11.13 -20.77
N ASP A 143 -27.19 -10.40 -21.83
CA ASP A 143 -28.13 -10.20 -22.93
C ASP A 143 -28.20 -11.45 -23.79
N GLU A 144 -29.35 -12.12 -23.80
CA GLU A 144 -29.60 -13.34 -24.56
C GLU A 144 -29.55 -13.12 -26.08
N SER A 145 -29.71 -11.88 -26.55
CA SER A 145 -29.58 -11.55 -27.99
C SER A 145 -28.13 -11.43 -28.44
N ALA A 146 -27.17 -11.38 -27.52
CA ALA A 146 -25.75 -11.28 -27.84
C ALA A 146 -25.18 -12.66 -28.20
N SER A 147 -24.51 -12.76 -29.34
CA SER A 147 -23.79 -13.98 -29.73
C SER A 147 -22.51 -14.20 -28.91
N ARG A 148 -22.01 -13.13 -28.29
CA ARG A 148 -20.83 -13.14 -27.41
C ARG A 148 -20.95 -12.02 -26.39
N SER A 149 -20.50 -12.31 -25.17
CA SER A 149 -20.27 -11.32 -24.12
C SER A 149 -18.85 -11.44 -23.57
N MET A 150 -18.25 -10.32 -23.15
CA MET A 150 -16.96 -10.26 -22.48
C MET A 150 -17.08 -9.30 -21.28
N LEU A 151 -16.71 -9.79 -20.10
CA LEU A 151 -16.51 -8.94 -18.92
C LEU A 151 -15.08 -8.40 -18.91
N VAL A 152 -14.94 -7.10 -18.82
CA VAL A 152 -13.67 -6.40 -18.58
C VAL A 152 -13.67 -5.96 -17.12
N VAL A 153 -12.67 -6.42 -16.37
CA VAL A 153 -12.45 -6.08 -14.97
C VAL A 153 -11.20 -5.19 -14.90
N ALA A 154 -11.40 -3.92 -14.53
CA ALA A 154 -10.32 -2.94 -14.40
C ALA A 154 -10.29 -2.37 -12.96
N PRO A 155 -9.61 -3.07 -12.03
CA PRO A 155 -9.39 -2.55 -10.69
C PRO A 155 -8.43 -1.37 -10.72
N THR A 156 -8.67 -0.40 -9.85
CA THR A 156 -7.85 0.80 -9.72
C THR A 156 -7.72 1.14 -8.24
N ALA A 157 -6.50 1.08 -7.73
CA ALA A 157 -6.15 1.58 -6.41
C ALA A 157 -4.99 2.57 -6.60
N PRO A 158 -5.13 3.84 -6.18
CA PRO A 158 -4.04 4.79 -6.31
C PRO A 158 -2.76 4.29 -5.63
N ARG A 159 -1.60 4.51 -6.25
CA ARG A 159 -0.28 4.37 -5.61
C ARG A 159 0.10 2.94 -5.16
N THR A 160 -0.61 1.91 -5.62
CA THR A 160 -0.22 0.51 -5.41
C THR A 160 0.10 -0.18 -6.74
N LEU A 161 1.03 -1.13 -6.69
CA LEU A 161 1.35 -2.06 -7.77
C LEU A 161 0.89 -3.49 -7.46
N LEU A 162 0.14 -3.66 -6.36
CA LEU A 162 -0.34 -4.96 -5.93
C LEU A 162 -1.37 -5.52 -6.92
N PRO A 163 -1.30 -6.83 -7.24
CA PRO A 163 -2.33 -7.47 -8.05
C PRO A 163 -3.66 -7.49 -7.29
N ALA A 164 -4.71 -7.10 -7.99
CA ALA A 164 -6.09 -7.22 -7.53
C ALA A 164 -6.56 -8.67 -7.57
N SER A 165 -7.31 -9.10 -6.54
CA SER A 165 -7.92 -10.42 -6.49
C SER A 165 -9.43 -10.31 -6.68
N TYR A 166 -10.01 -11.12 -7.57
CA TYR A 166 -11.44 -11.15 -7.83
C TYR A 166 -11.90 -12.57 -8.18
N SER A 167 -13.21 -12.81 -8.04
CA SER A 167 -13.87 -14.03 -8.49
C SER A 167 -15.04 -13.68 -9.41
N VAL A 168 -15.32 -14.55 -10.38
CA VAL A 168 -16.45 -14.41 -11.29
C VAL A 168 -17.19 -15.73 -11.31
N THR A 169 -18.50 -15.66 -11.08
CA THR A 169 -19.39 -16.81 -11.19
C THR A 169 -20.41 -16.54 -12.28
N LEU A 170 -20.60 -17.51 -13.16
CA LEU A 170 -21.66 -17.51 -14.15
C LEU A 170 -22.64 -18.64 -13.81
N SER A 171 -23.90 -18.28 -13.60
CA SER A 171 -24.98 -19.22 -13.34
C SER A 171 -26.12 -19.03 -14.33
N PRO A 172 -26.90 -20.09 -14.63
CA PRO A 172 -28.18 -19.94 -15.32
C PRO A 172 -29.08 -18.97 -14.55
N ALA A 173 -29.94 -18.25 -15.27
CA ALA A 173 -31.01 -17.51 -14.62
C ALA A 173 -31.85 -18.50 -13.79
N ALA A 174 -32.14 -18.16 -12.53
CA ALA A 174 -33.03 -18.99 -11.71
C ALA A 174 -34.39 -19.12 -12.41
N ASP A 175 -34.78 -20.34 -12.75
CA ASP A 175 -36.11 -20.61 -13.28
C ASP A 175 -37.15 -20.12 -12.28
N LYS A 176 -38.17 -19.39 -12.76
CA LYS A 176 -39.37 -19.13 -11.96
C LYS A 176 -39.93 -20.49 -11.57
N GLN A 177 -39.94 -20.80 -10.27
CA GLN A 177 -40.71 -21.92 -9.73
C GLN A 177 -42.14 -21.82 -10.28
N ASP A 178 -42.54 -22.82 -11.06
CA ASP A 178 -43.94 -23.04 -11.40
C ASP A 178 -44.73 -23.08 -10.10
N SER A 179 -45.63 -22.11 -9.93
CA SER A 179 -46.65 -22.19 -8.89
C SER A 179 -47.52 -23.41 -9.20
N PRO A 180 -47.83 -24.27 -8.21
CA PRO A 180 -48.74 -25.38 -8.47
C PRO A 180 -50.11 -24.78 -8.81
N VAL A 181 -50.63 -25.14 -9.98
CA VAL A 181 -52.02 -24.95 -10.32
C VAL A 181 -52.83 -25.88 -9.41
N GLU A 182 -53.71 -25.30 -8.58
CA GLU A 182 -54.76 -26.00 -7.82
C GLU A 182 -55.74 -26.73 -8.74
#